data_AF-A0A9Q1HMM6-F1
#
_entry.id   AF-A0A9Q1HMM6-F1
#
_cell.length_a   1.000
_cell.length_b   1.000
_cell.length_c   1.000
_cell.angle_alpha   90.00
_cell.angle_beta   90.00
_cell.angle_gamma   90.00
#
_symmetry.space_group_name_H-M   'P 1'
#
loop_
_entity.id
_entity.type
_entity.pdbx_description
1 polymer ?
#
loop_
_entity_poly.entity_id
_entity_poly.type
_entity_poly.pdbx_seq_one_letter_code
_entity_poly.pdbx_strand_id
1 'polypeptide(L)'
;MKNNRQSVFSYETEELLSTREDAFQVGKDAISEVYDKLKGVSCRENSFLEDLKEKISSLKDYNHKEKIYIGFFGKTGAGKSSLINAIVEESQLLPSGSLHACTSVFVHVKANTESSKYKADIEFISAEDWESELRFLLDSLENEMANKTKWQQKMMKLQKWQEKR
;
A
#
# COMPACT_ATOMS: atom_id res chain seq x y z
N MET A 1 12.20 -17.91 25.88
CA MET A 1 11.21 -17.08 26.62
C MET A 1 9.83 -17.63 26.28
N LYS A 2 8.97 -17.84 27.27
CA LYS A 2 7.63 -18.41 27.04
C LYS A 2 6.77 -17.34 26.37
N ASN A 3 6.28 -17.62 25.16
CA ASN A 3 5.37 -16.76 24.41
C ASN A 3 4.04 -16.65 25.16
N ASN A 4 3.90 -15.57 25.93
CA ASN A 4 2.66 -15.20 26.60
C ASN A 4 1.83 -14.36 25.62
N ARG A 5 1.27 -15.00 24.59
CA ARG A 5 0.36 -14.32 23.66
C ARG A 5 -0.94 -14.00 24.40
N GLN A 6 -1.20 -12.73 24.65
CA GLN A 6 -2.60 -12.31 24.72
C GLN A 6 -3.08 -12.22 23.27
N SER A 7 -4.23 -12.84 22.98
CA SER A 7 -4.86 -12.63 21.69
C SER A 7 -5.14 -11.13 21.52
N VAL A 8 -4.72 -10.59 20.38
CA VAL A 8 -4.95 -9.19 19.97
C VAL A 8 -6.43 -8.96 19.68
N PHE A 9 -7.16 -10.05 19.43
CA PHE A 9 -8.58 -10.06 19.14
C PHE A 9 -9.33 -10.63 20.35
N SER A 10 -10.58 -10.21 20.51
CA SER A 10 -11.48 -10.95 21.39
C SER A 10 -11.66 -12.37 20.84
N TYR A 11 -11.91 -13.34 21.70
CA TYR A 11 -12.21 -14.72 21.27
C TYR A 11 -13.33 -14.76 20.22
N GLU A 12 -14.37 -13.95 20.42
CA GLU A 12 -15.50 -13.80 19.49
C GLU A 12 -15.05 -13.34 18.10
N THR A 13 -14.13 -12.37 18.02
CA THR A 13 -13.60 -11.88 16.75
C THR A 13 -12.70 -12.89 16.04
N GLU A 14 -11.95 -13.72 16.77
CA GLU A 14 -11.16 -14.80 16.15
C GLU A 14 -12.05 -15.88 15.56
N GLU A 15 -13.10 -16.28 16.29
CA GLU A 15 -14.07 -17.29 15.87
C GLU A 15 -14.85 -16.85 14.61
N LEU A 16 -15.27 -15.58 14.56
CA LEU A 16 -15.93 -15.01 13.38
C LEU A 16 -15.01 -14.99 12.15
N LEU A 17 -13.74 -14.61 12.32
CA LEU A 17 -12.77 -14.59 11.22
C LEU A 17 -12.49 -16.00 10.70
N SER A 18 -12.35 -16.98 11.58
CA SER A 18 -12.18 -18.40 11.22
C SER A 18 -13.39 -18.91 10.43
N THR A 19 -14.60 -18.68 10.94
CA THR A 19 -15.84 -19.12 10.30
C THR A 19 -16.00 -18.54 8.90
N ARG A 20 -15.63 -17.25 8.73
CA ARG A 20 -15.67 -16.59 7.42
C ARG A 20 -14.68 -17.22 6.44
N GLU A 21 -13.47 -17.53 6.89
CA GLU A 21 -12.44 -18.14 6.05
C GLU A 21 -12.84 -19.57 5.64
N ASP A 22 -13.38 -20.35 6.58
CA ASP A 22 -13.88 -21.71 6.32
C ASP A 22 -15.01 -21.72 5.28
N ALA A 23 -15.99 -20.83 5.45
CA ALA A 23 -17.10 -20.68 4.49
C ALA A 23 -16.61 -20.27 3.10
N PHE A 24 -15.61 -19.38 3.04
CA PHE A 24 -15.00 -18.99 1.77
C PHE A 24 -14.26 -20.15 1.11
N GLN A 25 -13.52 -20.96 1.87
CA GLN A 25 -12.81 -22.13 1.37
C GLN A 25 -13.77 -23.16 0.79
N VAL A 26 -14.88 -23.46 1.47
CA VAL A 26 -15.94 -24.34 0.96
C VAL A 26 -16.50 -23.84 -0.37
N GLY A 27 -16.77 -22.54 -0.48
CA GLY A 27 -17.22 -21.93 -1.74
C GLY A 27 -16.18 -22.08 -2.87
N LYS A 28 -14.90 -21.89 -2.55
CA LYS A 28 -13.79 -22.08 -3.50
C LYS A 28 -13.68 -23.52 -4.00
N ASP A 29 -13.80 -24.48 -3.10
CA ASP A 29 -13.72 -25.90 -3.42
C ASP A 29 -14.87 -26.31 -4.36
N ALA A 30 -16.10 -25.84 -4.06
CA ALA A 30 -17.26 -26.07 -4.91
C ALA A 30 -17.08 -25.46 -6.32
N ILE A 31 -16.58 -24.22 -6.42
CA ILE A 31 -16.28 -23.58 -7.71
C ILE A 31 -15.21 -24.37 -8.48
N SER A 32 -14.17 -24.85 -7.80
CA SER A 32 -13.13 -25.65 -8.45
C SER A 32 -13.68 -26.97 -9.00
N GLU A 33 -14.54 -27.65 -8.24
CA GLU A 33 -15.19 -28.88 -8.69
C GLU A 33 -16.05 -28.64 -9.94
N VAL A 34 -16.82 -27.55 -9.94
CA VAL A 34 -17.64 -27.15 -11.11
C VAL A 34 -16.76 -26.84 -12.31
N TYR A 35 -15.66 -26.11 -12.12
CA TYR A 35 -14.70 -25.81 -13.19
C TYR A 35 -14.11 -27.08 -13.82
N ASP A 36 -13.70 -28.04 -12.99
CA ASP A 36 -13.07 -29.28 -13.44
C ASP A 36 -14.07 -30.14 -14.25
N LYS A 37 -15.34 -30.17 -13.86
CA LYS A 37 -16.42 -30.82 -14.63
C LYS A 37 -16.68 -30.10 -15.96
N LEU A 38 -16.69 -28.77 -15.97
CA LEU A 38 -16.97 -27.97 -17.17
C LEU A 38 -15.83 -27.98 -18.19
N LYS A 39 -14.58 -28.13 -17.75
CA LYS A 39 -13.41 -28.20 -18.64
C LYS A 39 -13.52 -29.35 -19.65
N GLY A 40 -14.17 -30.45 -19.27
CA GLY A 40 -14.40 -31.61 -20.14
C GLY A 40 -15.60 -31.47 -21.09
N VAL A 41 -16.42 -30.43 -20.94
CA VAL A 41 -17.61 -30.22 -21.75
C VAL A 41 -17.24 -29.43 -23.01
N SER A 42 -17.29 -30.10 -24.16
CA SER A 42 -17.29 -29.45 -25.47
C SER A 42 -18.68 -29.58 -26.10
N CYS A 43 -19.18 -28.48 -26.63
CA CYS A 43 -20.40 -28.46 -27.43
C CYS A 43 -20.10 -27.65 -28.69
N ARG A 44 -20.76 -27.98 -29.81
CA ARG A 44 -20.65 -27.18 -31.04
C ARG A 44 -21.15 -25.76 -30.75
N GLU A 45 -20.30 -24.77 -31.03
CA GLU A 45 -20.53 -23.32 -30.95
C GLU A 45 -21.63 -22.89 -29.95
N ASN A 46 -21.26 -22.77 -28.68
CA ASN A 46 -22.14 -22.21 -27.67
C ASN A 46 -21.44 -21.05 -26.95
N SER A 47 -21.73 -19.82 -27.36
CA SER A 47 -21.19 -18.59 -26.76
C SER A 47 -21.42 -18.53 -25.26
N PHE A 48 -22.56 -19.05 -24.78
CA PHE A 48 -22.87 -19.11 -23.36
C PHE A 48 -21.92 -20.02 -22.57
N LEU A 49 -21.48 -21.15 -23.14
CA LEU A 49 -20.55 -22.05 -22.44
C LEU A 49 -19.16 -21.44 -22.29
N GLU A 50 -18.70 -20.69 -23.30
CA GLU A 50 -17.41 -19.99 -23.23
C GLU A 50 -17.48 -18.84 -22.21
N ASP A 51 -18.54 -18.02 -22.24
CA ASP A 51 -18.78 -16.98 -21.22
C ASP A 51 -18.83 -17.57 -19.80
N LEU A 52 -19.47 -18.73 -19.65
CA LEU A 52 -19.60 -19.40 -18.36
C LEU A 52 -18.27 -19.99 -17.88
N LYS A 53 -17.46 -20.57 -18.77
CA LYS A 53 -16.09 -21.02 -18.46
C LYS A 53 -15.21 -19.85 -18.03
N GLU A 54 -15.27 -18.73 -18.74
CA GLU A 54 -14.51 -17.53 -18.39
C GLU A 54 -14.90 -17.01 -16.99
N LYS A 55 -16.19 -16.87 -16.72
CA LYS A 55 -16.69 -16.43 -15.40
C LYS A 55 -16.26 -17.38 -14.28
N ILE A 56 -16.39 -18.68 -14.47
CA ILE A 56 -16.01 -19.65 -13.44
C ILE A 56 -14.48 -19.70 -13.25
N SER A 57 -13.70 -19.54 -14.33
CA SER A 57 -12.25 -19.38 -14.21
C SER A 57 -11.90 -18.15 -13.37
N SER A 58 -12.54 -17.02 -13.65
CA SER A 58 -12.30 -15.78 -12.90
C SER A 58 -12.68 -15.91 -11.41
N LEU A 59 -13.74 -16.64 -11.09
CA LEU A 59 -14.16 -16.93 -9.72
C LEU A 59 -13.23 -17.93 -9.02
N LYS A 60 -12.67 -18.90 -9.75
CA LYS A 60 -11.69 -19.86 -9.22
C LYS A 60 -10.40 -19.14 -8.80
N ASP A 61 -9.94 -18.22 -9.64
CA ASP A 61 -8.73 -17.43 -9.39
C ASP A 61 -8.98 -16.27 -8.42
N TYR A 62 -10.25 -15.91 -8.18
CA TYR A 62 -10.63 -14.88 -7.23
C TYR A 62 -10.10 -15.21 -5.84
N ASN A 63 -9.46 -14.22 -5.22
CA ASN A 63 -8.94 -14.32 -3.87
C ASN A 63 -9.54 -13.19 -3.04
N HIS A 64 -10.37 -13.53 -2.04
CA HIS A 64 -11.00 -12.55 -1.14
C HIS A 64 -10.01 -11.96 -0.12
N LYS A 65 -8.71 -11.99 -0.38
CA LYS A 65 -7.74 -11.29 0.47
C LYS A 65 -7.92 -9.79 0.26
N GLU A 66 -8.87 -9.22 0.99
CA GLU A 66 -9.07 -7.80 1.11
C GLU A 66 -7.76 -7.20 1.62
N LYS A 67 -7.09 -6.44 0.76
CA LYS A 67 -5.83 -5.81 1.10
C LYS A 67 -6.15 -4.58 1.93
N ILE A 68 -5.91 -4.68 3.24
CA ILE A 68 -5.99 -3.53 4.14
C ILE A 68 -4.65 -2.81 4.12
N TYR A 69 -4.67 -1.56 3.67
CA TYR A 69 -3.48 -0.70 3.66
C TYR A 69 -3.48 0.17 4.92
N ILE A 70 -2.45 0.01 5.75
CA ILE A 70 -2.24 0.83 6.96
C ILE A 70 -1.06 1.76 6.70
N GLY A 71 -1.33 3.06 6.62
CA GLY A 71 -0.31 4.09 6.42
C GLY A 71 0.25 4.62 7.73
N PHE A 72 1.58 4.65 7.87
CA PHE A 72 2.28 5.23 9.02
C PHE A 72 2.90 6.57 8.65
N PHE A 73 2.37 7.66 9.18
CA PHE A 73 2.82 9.03 8.88
C PHE A 73 3.42 9.69 10.12
N GLY A 74 4.43 10.55 9.91
CA GLY A 74 5.06 11.31 10.99
C GLY A 74 6.49 11.72 10.68
N LYS A 75 7.03 12.64 11.47
CA LYS A 75 8.39 13.17 11.31
C LYS A 75 9.45 12.07 11.39
N THR A 76 10.62 12.33 10.81
CA THR A 76 11.80 11.49 11.01
C THR A 76 12.13 11.36 12.50
N GLY A 77 12.53 10.15 12.94
CA GLY A 77 12.85 9.88 14.34
C GLY A 77 11.64 9.60 15.24
N ALA A 78 10.40 9.70 14.73
CA ALA A 78 9.19 9.39 15.52
C ALA A 78 8.98 7.89 15.81
N GLY A 79 9.92 7.00 15.42
CA GLY A 79 9.85 5.58 15.72
C GLY A 79 8.96 4.73 14.80
N LYS A 80 8.55 5.26 13.63
CA LYS A 80 7.66 4.54 12.68
C LYS A 80 8.19 3.15 12.28
N SER A 81 9.45 3.07 11.85
CA SER A 81 10.08 1.81 11.45
C SER A 81 10.22 0.84 12.64
N SER A 82 10.54 1.35 13.83
CA SER A 82 10.58 0.55 15.07
C SER A 82 9.21 0.00 15.44
N LEU A 83 8.14 0.78 15.26
CA LEU A 83 6.76 0.34 15.50
C LEU A 83 6.36 -0.77 14.53
N ILE A 84 6.68 -0.63 13.24
CA ILE A 84 6.41 -1.69 12.24
C ILE A 84 7.17 -2.97 12.63
N ASN A 85 8.46 -2.87 12.95
CA ASN A 85 9.26 -4.01 13.40
C ASN A 85 8.65 -4.68 14.65
N ALA A 86 8.11 -3.91 15.59
CA ALA A 86 7.46 -4.43 16.78
C ALA A 86 6.11 -5.12 16.47
N ILE A 87 5.29 -4.55 15.57
CA ILE A 87 4.00 -5.13 15.15
C ILE A 87 4.21 -6.45 14.41
N VAL A 88 5.23 -6.53 13.56
CA VAL A 88 5.58 -7.74 12.80
C VAL A 88 6.40 -8.73 13.65
N GLU A 89 6.79 -8.35 14.88
CA GLU A 89 7.65 -9.10 15.79
C GLU A 89 9.05 -9.41 15.21
N GLU A 90 9.53 -8.60 14.26
CA GLU A 90 10.81 -8.77 13.57
C GLU A 90 11.71 -7.55 13.81
N SER A 91 12.69 -7.71 14.71
CA SER A 91 13.49 -6.59 15.25
C SER A 91 14.35 -5.83 14.22
N GLN A 92 14.71 -6.46 13.10
CA GLN A 92 15.64 -5.92 12.10
C GLN A 92 15.06 -5.91 10.68
N LEU A 93 13.73 -5.93 10.53
CA LEU A 93 13.08 -5.92 9.21
C LEU A 93 13.30 -4.58 8.48
N LEU A 94 12.95 -3.47 9.14
CA LEU A 94 13.21 -2.13 8.63
C LEU A 94 14.36 -1.46 9.41
N PRO A 95 15.21 -0.68 8.74
CA PRO A 95 16.24 0.09 9.42
C PRO A 95 15.59 1.10 10.37
N SER A 96 15.94 1.02 11.65
CA SER A 96 15.50 1.96 12.68
C SER A 96 16.71 2.51 13.43
N GLY A 97 17.02 3.78 13.20
CA GLY A 97 18.05 4.53 13.90
C GLY A 97 17.47 5.82 14.48
N SER A 98 18.02 6.27 15.60
CA SER A 98 17.58 7.47 16.32
C SER A 98 18.27 8.76 15.82
N LEU A 99 19.45 8.64 15.22
CA LEU A 99 20.30 9.79 14.88
C LEU A 99 20.08 10.36 13.46
N HIS A 100 19.53 9.58 12.52
CA HIS A 100 19.43 9.97 11.11
C HIS A 100 18.10 9.57 10.47
N ALA A 101 17.80 10.16 9.31
CA ALA A 101 16.68 9.70 8.49
C ALA A 101 16.95 8.29 7.98
N CYS A 102 16.15 7.32 8.44
CA CYS A 102 16.32 5.91 8.09
C CYS A 102 15.40 5.44 6.96
N THR A 103 14.43 6.27 6.53
CA THR A 103 13.46 5.89 5.50
C THR A 103 13.12 7.12 4.65
N SER A 104 13.67 7.15 3.44
CA SER A 104 13.46 8.22 2.45
C SER A 104 12.65 7.75 1.24
N VAL A 105 12.34 6.45 1.18
CA VAL A 105 11.59 5.81 0.10
C VAL A 105 10.30 5.21 0.64
N PHE A 106 9.30 5.05 -0.22
CA PHE A 106 8.09 4.32 0.12
C PHE A 106 8.42 2.84 0.32
N VAL A 107 8.01 2.27 1.45
CA VAL A 107 8.26 0.86 1.79
C VAL A 107 6.93 0.18 2.08
N HIS A 108 6.66 -0.90 1.36
CA HIS A 108 5.50 -1.74 1.59
C HIS A 108 5.97 -3.08 2.17
N VAL A 109 5.58 -3.34 3.42
CA VAL A 109 5.82 -4.62 4.08
C VAL A 109 4.58 -5.50 3.90
N LYS A 110 4.77 -6.72 3.36
CA LYS A 110 3.70 -7.71 3.20
C LYS A 110 4.18 -9.08 3.67
N ALA A 111 3.25 -9.89 4.18
CA ALA A 111 3.53 -11.29 4.49
C ALA A 111 3.79 -12.08 3.19
N ASN A 112 4.88 -12.84 3.17
CA ASN A 112 5.16 -13.78 2.09
C ASN A 112 4.46 -15.12 2.38
N THR A 113 3.41 -15.42 1.61
CA THR A 113 2.66 -16.68 1.76
C THR A 113 3.16 -17.80 0.87
N GLU A 114 4.09 -17.51 -0.04
CA GLU A 114 4.60 -18.46 -1.04
C GLU A 114 5.90 -19.14 -0.59
N SER A 115 6.71 -18.45 0.22
CA SER A 115 7.94 -19.01 0.77
C SER A 115 8.29 -18.44 2.14
N SER A 116 9.12 -19.17 2.89
CA SER A 116 9.67 -18.74 4.19
C SER A 116 10.86 -17.78 4.07
N LYS A 117 11.20 -17.33 2.85
CA LYS A 117 12.34 -16.44 2.60
C LYS A 117 11.88 -14.99 2.54
N TYR A 118 12.74 -14.09 3.01
CA TYR A 118 12.59 -12.65 2.77
C TYR A 118 12.82 -12.34 1.29
N LYS A 119 11.93 -11.54 0.71
CA LYS A 119 12.02 -11.04 -0.67
C LYS A 119 11.84 -9.52 -0.65
N ALA A 120 12.72 -8.82 -1.37
CA ALA A 120 12.61 -7.39 -1.63
C ALA A 120 12.42 -7.17 -3.13
N ASP A 121 11.34 -6.50 -3.49
CA ASP A 121 11.10 -6.01 -4.84
C ASP A 121 11.41 -4.50 -4.84
N ILE A 122 12.31 -4.05 -5.72
CA ILE A 122 12.75 -2.66 -5.82
C ILE A 122 12.24 -2.09 -7.14
N GLU A 123 11.39 -1.08 -7.04
CA GLU A 123 10.88 -0.33 -8.18
C GLU A 123 11.59 1.02 -8.23
N PHE A 124 12.16 1.34 -9.40
CA PHE A 124 12.82 2.61 -9.64
C PHE A 124 11.87 3.55 -10.37
N ILE A 125 11.96 4.84 -10.06
CA ILE A 125 11.28 5.88 -10.83
C ILE A 125 11.79 5.88 -12.27
N SER A 126 10.91 6.10 -13.25
CA SER A 126 11.30 6.27 -14.64
C SER A 126 12.02 7.60 -14.85
N ALA A 127 12.78 7.72 -15.96
CA ALA A 127 13.46 8.98 -16.26
C ALA A 127 12.46 10.11 -16.53
N GLU A 128 11.34 9.75 -17.17
CA GLU A 128 10.24 10.65 -17.51
C GLU A 128 9.52 11.15 -16.26
N ASP A 129 9.18 10.25 -15.33
CA ASP A 129 8.53 10.62 -14.07
C ASP A 129 9.45 11.46 -13.19
N TRP A 130 10.74 11.10 -13.13
CA TRP A 130 11.74 11.88 -12.42
C TRP A 130 11.88 13.29 -12.97
N GLU A 131 11.94 13.44 -14.30
CA GLU A 131 12.02 14.75 -14.94
C GLU A 131 10.74 15.58 -14.68
N SER A 132 9.58 14.94 -14.71
CA SER A 132 8.29 15.57 -14.39
C SER A 132 8.26 16.09 -12.95
N GLU A 133 8.64 15.26 -11.97
CA GLU A 133 8.72 15.65 -10.56
C GLU A 133 9.71 16.79 -10.35
N LEU A 134 10.89 16.71 -10.97
CA LEU A 134 11.92 17.74 -10.86
C LEU A 134 11.45 19.08 -11.46
N ARG A 135 10.80 19.05 -12.62
CA ARG A 135 10.19 20.25 -13.24
C ARG A 135 9.12 20.87 -12.34
N PHE A 136 8.25 20.05 -11.75
CA PHE A 136 7.23 20.52 -10.82
C PHE A 136 7.85 21.22 -9.59
N LEU A 137 8.92 20.65 -9.03
CA LEU A 137 9.63 21.25 -7.90
C LEU A 137 10.31 22.57 -8.28
N LEU A 138 10.94 22.64 -9.46
CA LEU A 138 11.56 23.87 -9.96
C LEU A 138 10.53 24.98 -10.18
N ASP A 139 9.42 24.68 -10.85
CA ASP A 139 8.33 25.65 -11.07
C ASP A 139 7.74 26.16 -9.75
N SER A 140 7.58 25.26 -8.77
CA SER A 140 7.13 25.65 -7.42
C SER A 140 8.07 26.65 -6.75
N LEU A 141 9.40 26.43 -6.86
CA LEU A 141 10.41 27.34 -6.31
C LEU A 141 10.41 28.70 -7.03
N GLU A 142 10.33 28.71 -8.36
CA GLU A 142 10.27 29.94 -9.15
C GLU A 142 9.02 30.77 -8.80
N ASN A 143 7.87 30.11 -8.68
CA ASN A 143 6.62 30.75 -8.27
C ASN A 143 6.70 31.35 -6.86
N GLU A 144 7.32 30.66 -5.90
CA GLU A 144 7.56 31.22 -4.56
C GLU A 144 8.48 32.45 -4.59
N MET A 145 9.57 32.41 -5.35
CA MET A 145 10.50 33.52 -5.49
C MET A 145 9.86 34.74 -6.15
N ALA A 146 9.08 34.53 -7.22
CA ALA A 146 8.34 35.59 -7.89
C ALA A 146 7.32 36.25 -6.94
N ASN A 147 6.57 35.44 -6.19
CA ASN A 147 5.62 35.93 -5.19
C ASN A 147 6.31 36.74 -4.09
N LYS A 148 7.45 36.27 -3.56
CA LYS A 148 8.22 36.97 -2.53
C LYS A 148 8.71 38.35 -3.02
N THR A 149 9.17 38.43 -4.26
CA THR A 149 9.62 39.68 -4.90
C THR A 149 8.47 40.68 -5.04
N LYS A 150 7.29 40.21 -5.44
CA LYS A 150 6.07 41.02 -5.55
C LYS A 150 5.64 41.59 -4.19
N TRP A 151 5.72 40.79 -3.13
CA TRP A 151 5.43 41.24 -1.75
C TRP A 151 6.43 42.30 -1.28
N GLN A 152 7.73 42.10 -1.52
CA GLN A 152 8.76 43.08 -1.17
C GLN A 152 8.53 44.44 -1.86
N GLN A 153 8.20 44.43 -3.16
CA GLN A 153 7.88 45.66 -3.89
C GLN A 153 6.63 46.36 -3.36
N LYS A 154 5.57 45.60 -3.04
CA LYS A 154 4.34 46.13 -2.46
C LYS A 154 4.60 46.74 -1.07
N MET A 155 5.42 46.09 -0.24
CA MET A 155 5.80 46.58 1.09
C MET A 155 6.64 47.86 1.00
N MET A 156 7.61 47.94 0.09
CA MET A 156 8.37 49.18 -0.14
C MET A 156 7.47 50.35 -0.58
N LYS A 157 6.46 50.09 -1.42
CA LYS A 157 5.50 51.13 -1.82
C LYS A 157 4.61 51.59 -0.65
N LEU A 158 4.20 50.66 0.22
CA LEU A 158 3.42 50.98 1.42
C LEU A 158 4.23 51.81 2.43
N GLN A 159 5.51 51.48 2.66
CA GLN A 159 6.39 52.27 3.53
C GLN A 159 6.54 53.71 3.02
N LYS A 160 6.84 53.88 1.72
CA LYS A 160 6.92 55.22 1.10
C LYS A 160 5.62 56.01 1.17
N TRP A 161 4.46 55.34 1.19
CA TRP A 161 3.17 56.00 1.36
C TRP A 161 2.95 56.47 2.81
N GLN A 162 3.37 55.68 3.79
CA GLN A 162 3.30 56.04 5.22
C GLN A 162 4.21 57.24 5.54
N GLU A 163 5.40 57.32 4.97
CA GLU A 163 6.36 58.42 5.18
C GLU A 163 5.93 59.75 4.54
N LYS A 164 4.97 59.74 3.62
CA LYS A 164 4.42 60.95 2.97
C LYS A 164 3.20 61.54 3.69
N ARG A 165 2.81 60.96 4.83
CA ARG A 165 1.79 61.49 5.74
C ARG A 165 2.47 62.15 6.92
#